data_AF-A0A8X8CQJ8-F1
#
_entry.id   AF-A0A8X8CQJ8-F1
#
_cell.length_a   1.000
_cell.length_b   1.000
_cell.length_c   1.000
_cell.angle_alpha   90.00
_cell.angle_beta   90.00
_cell.angle_gamma   90.00
#
_symmetry.space_group_name_H-M   'P 1'
#
loop_
_entity.id
_entity.type
_entity.pdbx_description
1 polymer ?
#
loop_
_entity_poly.entity_id
_entity_poly.type
_entity_poly.pdbx_seq_one_letter_code
_entity_poly.pdbx_strand_id
1 'polypeptide(L)'
;MAEEGHEQRRRLVLVAAPFQGHINPLLQLSAVLHSKGFSITIVHTQFNSPDPSNHPGFNFLFLQDGLSDHDIASLDLTAIVLVLNDKCQLPFQECLAKLVKEQETRGDQIACVIYDELSYFSEATAHNLKLPSIIFRTSNANTFLARSVLIEMYVLGRIPLADPLSQKAVPEHPPLRQRDLPISSFGPMKNFFKLLGNARDVRRSSAIVYNTMDCLEGSSLAKLQQHCHVPIFAIGPIHKIVPAPSCSLLEEDTNCMSWLDRQAPSSVIYVSPGSLASMNETDILEMAWGLANSKQPFLWVVRPGSVHGSERAESLPEGFREITGEKGRVVKWAPQREVLAHNAVGGFWSHCGWNSLLESISEGVPMICRPSFGDQKVTARYVSQVWRVGLHLEDELERGEIESVITRLMVDKEGDEMRQRAMDLKAKAELCIRTGGSSYNSINKLVELIKSF
;
A
#
# COMPACT_ATOMS: atom_id res chain seq x y z
N MET A 1 15.71 33.26 -33.08
CA MET A 1 15.56 31.84 -33.49
C MET A 1 16.67 31.06 -32.83
N ALA A 2 16.40 30.56 -31.63
CA ALA A 2 17.21 29.52 -31.02
C ALA A 2 16.47 28.21 -31.31
N GLU A 3 17.16 27.25 -31.93
CA GLU A 3 16.65 25.90 -32.09
C GLU A 3 16.49 25.29 -30.70
N GLU A 4 15.25 25.13 -30.24
CA GLU A 4 14.92 24.22 -29.15
C GLU A 4 15.20 22.81 -29.67
N GLY A 5 16.38 22.28 -29.33
CA GLY A 5 16.69 20.89 -29.59
C GLY A 5 15.61 20.00 -28.96
N HIS A 6 14.88 19.26 -29.78
CA HIS A 6 13.95 18.25 -29.33
C HIS A 6 14.74 17.16 -28.58
N GLU A 7 14.88 17.32 -27.27
CA GLU A 7 15.45 16.28 -26.41
C GLU A 7 14.53 15.05 -26.52
N GLN A 8 15.09 13.95 -27.04
CA GLN A 8 14.34 12.72 -27.30
C GLN A 8 13.86 12.13 -25.97
N ARG A 9 12.58 12.34 -25.63
CA ARG A 9 12.02 11.90 -24.35
C ARG A 9 11.85 10.38 -24.34
N ARG A 10 12.68 9.71 -23.54
CA ARG A 10 12.54 8.27 -23.27
C ARG A 10 11.21 7.98 -22.57
N ARG A 11 10.49 6.99 -23.07
CA ARG A 11 9.18 6.59 -22.54
C ARG A 11 9.31 5.42 -21.57
N LEU A 12 8.56 5.49 -20.47
CA LEU A 12 8.37 4.40 -19.53
C LEU A 12 6.92 3.94 -19.59
N VAL A 13 6.74 2.62 -19.69
CA VAL A 13 5.42 1.99 -19.62
C VAL A 13 5.27 1.40 -18.24
N LEU A 14 4.31 1.89 -17.45
CA LEU A 14 4.05 1.41 -16.10
C LEU A 14 2.74 0.63 -16.04
N VAL A 15 2.78 -0.60 -15.54
CA VAL A 15 1.61 -1.50 -15.51
C VAL A 15 1.09 -1.65 -14.08
N ALA A 16 -0.13 -1.17 -13.84
CA ALA A 16 -0.79 -1.20 -12.54
C ALA A 16 -1.44 -2.56 -12.26
N ALA A 17 -1.44 -2.96 -10.98
CA ALA A 17 -2.41 -3.93 -10.49
C ALA A 17 -3.68 -3.18 -10.05
N PRO A 18 -4.90 -3.69 -10.34
CA PRO A 18 -6.15 -2.94 -10.17
C PRO A 18 -6.67 -2.92 -8.73
N PHE A 19 -5.82 -2.53 -7.79
CA PHE A 19 -6.17 -2.32 -6.39
C PHE A 19 -5.63 -0.98 -5.95
N GLN A 20 -6.40 -0.22 -5.17
CA GLN A 20 -6.02 1.13 -4.75
C GLN A 20 -4.64 1.19 -4.07
N GLY A 21 -4.32 0.17 -3.26
CA GLY A 21 -3.01 0.02 -2.61
C GLY A 21 -1.83 -0.19 -3.58
N HIS A 22 -2.10 -0.46 -4.86
CA HIS A 22 -1.11 -0.67 -5.92
C HIS A 22 -1.13 0.48 -6.94
N ILE A 23 -2.32 0.96 -7.32
CA ILE A 23 -2.49 2.10 -8.25
C ILE A 23 -1.84 3.37 -7.69
N ASN A 24 -2.12 3.71 -6.43
CA ASN A 24 -1.62 4.93 -5.80
C ASN A 24 -0.08 5.01 -5.81
N PRO A 25 0.66 4.03 -5.26
CA PRO A 25 2.12 4.09 -5.28
C PRO A 25 2.71 4.01 -6.69
N LEU A 26 2.07 3.33 -7.65
CA LEU A 26 2.55 3.32 -9.04
C LEU A 26 2.43 4.71 -9.70
N LEU A 27 1.33 5.41 -9.48
CA LEU A 27 1.13 6.78 -9.98
C LEU A 27 2.08 7.78 -9.29
N GLN A 28 2.37 7.59 -8.01
CA GLN A 28 3.38 8.38 -7.29
C GLN A 28 4.79 8.12 -7.86
N LEU A 29 5.16 6.86 -8.12
CA LEU A 29 6.42 6.52 -8.80
C LEU A 29 6.48 7.16 -10.19
N SER A 30 5.37 7.12 -10.92
CA SER A 30 5.24 7.74 -12.24
C SER A 30 5.49 9.25 -12.19
N ALA A 31 4.96 9.95 -11.19
CA ALA A 31 5.20 11.38 -10.98
C ALA A 31 6.69 11.68 -10.67
N VAL A 32 7.33 10.85 -9.83
CA VAL A 32 8.77 10.95 -9.55
C VAL A 32 9.58 10.78 -10.84
N LEU A 33 9.32 9.74 -11.64
CA LEU A 33 10.06 9.49 -12.87
C LEU A 33 9.77 10.54 -13.95
N HIS A 34 8.53 11.03 -14.04
CA HIS A 34 8.17 12.14 -14.92
C HIS A 34 8.99 13.40 -14.58
N SER A 35 9.13 13.72 -13.28
CA SER A 35 9.96 14.86 -12.84
C SER A 35 11.46 14.71 -13.19
N LYS A 36 11.90 13.50 -13.54
CA LYS A 36 13.28 13.19 -13.98
C LYS A 36 13.45 13.21 -15.52
N GLY A 37 12.41 13.61 -16.26
CA GLY A 37 12.45 13.83 -17.71
C GLY A 37 11.90 12.68 -18.56
N PHE A 38 11.32 11.64 -17.95
CA PHE A 38 10.71 10.54 -18.69
C PHE A 38 9.28 10.87 -19.13
N SER A 39 8.90 10.44 -20.34
CA SER A 39 7.50 10.37 -20.73
C SER A 39 6.85 9.15 -20.10
N ILE A 40 5.65 9.29 -19.53
CA ILE A 40 4.96 8.22 -18.82
C ILE A 40 3.76 7.72 -19.61
N THR A 41 3.64 6.40 -19.71
CA THR A 41 2.43 5.71 -20.15
C THR A 41 1.99 4.74 -19.06
N ILE A 42 0.80 4.95 -18.49
CA ILE A 42 0.18 4.07 -17.49
C ILE A 42 -0.71 3.06 -18.22
N VAL A 43 -0.54 1.80 -17.89
CA VAL A 43 -1.38 0.70 -18.38
C VAL A 43 -2.25 0.24 -17.22
N HIS A 44 -3.56 0.23 -17.43
CA HIS A 44 -4.55 -0.15 -16.43
C HIS A 44 -5.65 -1.02 -17.04
N THR A 45 -6.30 -1.81 -16.19
CA THR A 45 -7.39 -2.70 -16.57
C THR A 45 -8.76 -2.04 -16.36
N GLN A 46 -9.83 -2.72 -16.76
CA GLN A 46 -11.22 -2.28 -16.56
C GLN A 46 -11.61 -2.31 -15.08
N PHE A 47 -11.30 -3.40 -14.39
CA PHE A 47 -11.50 -3.53 -12.96
C PHE A 47 -10.71 -2.44 -12.23
N ASN A 48 -11.39 -1.62 -11.41
CA ASN A 48 -10.82 -0.49 -10.66
C ASN A 48 -9.93 0.45 -11.48
N SER A 49 -10.41 0.88 -12.66
CA SER A 49 -9.68 1.83 -13.51
C SER A 49 -9.46 3.18 -12.81
N PRO A 50 -8.23 3.75 -12.84
CA PRO A 50 -8.02 5.14 -12.47
C PRO A 50 -8.71 6.07 -13.48
N ASP A 51 -8.99 7.31 -13.08
CA ASP A 51 -9.46 8.37 -13.98
C ASP A 51 -8.24 9.12 -14.58
N PRO A 52 -8.01 9.01 -15.90
CA PRO A 52 -6.93 9.73 -16.58
C PRO A 52 -6.98 11.26 -16.44
N SER A 53 -8.17 11.83 -16.23
CA SER A 53 -8.35 13.29 -16.13
C SER A 53 -7.62 13.89 -14.93
N ASN A 54 -7.39 13.10 -13.88
CA ASN A 54 -6.62 13.49 -12.70
C ASN A 54 -5.10 13.55 -12.95
N HIS A 55 -4.61 13.05 -14.10
CA HIS A 55 -3.19 12.95 -14.42
C HIS A 55 -2.88 13.38 -15.86
N PRO A 56 -3.15 14.64 -16.24
CA PRO A 56 -3.02 15.11 -17.62
C PRO A 56 -1.59 15.06 -18.17
N GLY A 57 -0.57 14.94 -17.30
CA GLY A 57 0.83 14.77 -17.70
C GLY A 57 1.20 13.35 -18.15
N PHE A 58 0.30 12.36 -17.99
CA PHE A 58 0.57 10.97 -18.35
C PHE A 58 -0.33 10.52 -19.50
N ASN A 59 0.15 9.56 -20.28
CA ASN A 59 -0.69 8.84 -21.24
C ASN A 59 -1.29 7.61 -20.55
N PHE A 60 -2.53 7.28 -20.87
CA PHE A 60 -3.21 6.10 -20.34
C PHE A 60 -3.53 5.11 -21.45
N LEU A 61 -3.24 3.84 -21.19
CA LEU A 61 -3.59 2.73 -22.06
C LEU A 61 -4.47 1.76 -21.28
N PHE A 62 -5.67 1.62 -21.80
CA PHE A 62 -6.67 0.71 -21.26
C PHE A 62 -6.46 -0.70 -21.82
N LEU A 63 -6.47 -1.68 -20.92
CA LEU A 63 -6.49 -3.12 -21.24
C LEU A 63 -7.82 -3.73 -20.84
N GLN A 64 -8.42 -4.47 -21.78
CA GLN A 64 -9.51 -5.38 -21.46
C GLN A 64 -8.97 -6.54 -20.61
N ASP A 65 -9.55 -6.75 -19.44
CA ASP A 65 -9.05 -7.73 -18.47
C ASP A 65 -9.73 -9.10 -18.53
N GLY A 66 -10.86 -9.19 -19.23
CA GLY A 66 -11.58 -10.46 -19.42
C GLY A 66 -12.15 -11.05 -18.13
N LEU A 67 -12.30 -10.25 -17.07
CA LEU A 67 -12.96 -10.68 -15.85
C LEU A 67 -14.47 -10.81 -16.08
N SER A 68 -15.06 -11.91 -15.59
CA SER A 68 -16.51 -12.08 -15.58
C SER A 68 -17.15 -11.46 -14.34
N ASP A 69 -18.46 -11.17 -14.40
CA ASP A 69 -19.22 -10.72 -13.23
C ASP A 69 -19.12 -11.70 -12.05
N HIS A 70 -19.00 -13.00 -12.35
CA HIS A 70 -18.79 -14.05 -11.34
C HIS A 70 -17.42 -13.92 -10.67
N ASP A 71 -16.36 -13.65 -11.42
CA ASP A 71 -15.01 -13.47 -10.87
C ASP A 71 -14.98 -12.28 -9.90
N ILE A 72 -15.61 -11.17 -10.29
CA ILE A 72 -15.72 -9.96 -9.48
C ILE A 72 -16.56 -10.22 -8.23
N ALA A 73 -17.71 -10.88 -8.37
CA ALA A 73 -18.62 -11.18 -7.27
C ALA A 73 -18.03 -12.16 -6.25
N SER A 74 -17.07 -12.99 -6.65
CA SER A 74 -16.42 -13.96 -5.75
C SER A 74 -15.64 -13.30 -4.60
N LEU A 75 -15.18 -12.05 -4.80
CA LEU A 75 -14.24 -11.33 -3.92
C LEU A 75 -12.96 -12.12 -3.61
N ASP A 76 -12.65 -13.20 -4.35
CA ASP A 76 -11.40 -13.92 -4.26
C ASP A 76 -10.31 -13.12 -4.99
N LEU A 77 -9.69 -12.20 -4.26
CA LEU A 77 -8.62 -11.35 -4.78
C LEU A 77 -7.46 -12.17 -5.39
N THR A 78 -7.21 -13.37 -4.87
CA THR A 78 -6.17 -14.25 -5.42
C THR A 78 -6.57 -14.76 -6.80
N ALA A 79 -7.81 -15.25 -6.94
CA ALA A 79 -8.33 -15.71 -8.23
C ALA A 79 -8.36 -14.58 -9.26
N ILE A 80 -8.82 -13.39 -8.87
CA ILE A 80 -8.83 -12.19 -9.74
C ILE A 80 -7.43 -11.93 -10.30
N VAL A 81 -6.40 -11.87 -9.44
CA VAL A 81 -5.01 -11.63 -9.90
C VAL A 81 -4.53 -12.74 -10.85
N LEU A 82 -4.84 -14.00 -10.56
CA LEU A 82 -4.46 -15.11 -11.43
C LEU A 82 -5.14 -15.02 -12.80
N VAL A 83 -6.43 -14.67 -12.86
CA VAL A 83 -7.17 -14.47 -14.11
C VAL A 83 -6.61 -13.28 -14.89
N LEU A 84 -6.34 -12.16 -14.22
CA LEU A 84 -5.72 -10.99 -14.86
C LEU A 84 -4.40 -11.35 -15.56
N ASN A 85 -3.54 -12.12 -14.89
CA ASN A 85 -2.26 -12.53 -15.49
C ASN A 85 -2.40 -13.52 -16.66
N ASP A 86 -3.48 -14.30 -16.70
CA ASP A 86 -3.80 -15.18 -17.83
C ASP A 86 -4.38 -14.40 -19.02
N LYS A 87 -5.36 -13.53 -18.74
CA LYS A 87 -6.15 -12.84 -19.76
C LYS A 87 -5.50 -11.58 -20.32
N CYS A 88 -4.74 -10.84 -19.51
CA CYS A 88 -4.13 -9.58 -19.95
C CYS A 88 -2.84 -9.75 -20.76
N GLN A 89 -2.22 -10.95 -20.76
CA GLN A 89 -0.92 -11.15 -21.41
C GLN A 89 -0.95 -10.82 -22.92
N LEU A 90 -1.89 -11.42 -23.65
CA LEU A 90 -2.01 -11.23 -25.10
C LEU A 90 -2.45 -9.79 -25.46
N PRO A 91 -3.52 -9.22 -24.87
CA PRO A 91 -3.89 -7.82 -25.09
C PRO A 91 -2.73 -6.85 -24.81
N PHE A 92 -1.99 -7.06 -23.71
CA PHE A 92 -0.84 -6.23 -23.39
C PHE A 92 0.28 -6.36 -24.43
N GLN A 93 0.55 -7.57 -24.93
CA GLN A 93 1.53 -7.80 -25.98
C GLN A 93 1.17 -7.06 -27.27
N GLU A 94 -0.09 -7.11 -27.69
CA GLU A 94 -0.57 -6.39 -28.87
C GLU A 94 -0.46 -4.87 -28.70
N CYS A 95 -0.88 -4.34 -27.53
CA CYS A 95 -0.75 -2.93 -27.20
C CYS A 95 0.71 -2.47 -27.18
N LEU A 96 1.59 -3.22 -26.51
CA LEU A 96 3.01 -2.85 -26.39
C LEU A 96 3.72 -2.95 -27.76
N ALA A 97 3.42 -3.96 -28.57
CA ALA A 97 3.96 -4.08 -29.93
C ALA A 97 3.51 -2.93 -30.83
N LYS A 98 2.27 -2.46 -30.69
CA LYS A 98 1.78 -1.27 -31.40
C LYS A 98 2.54 -0.02 -30.98
N LEU A 99 2.76 0.19 -29.67
CA LEU A 99 3.56 1.31 -29.19
C LEU A 99 4.99 1.28 -29.74
N VAL A 100 5.64 0.11 -29.75
CA VAL A 100 6.99 -0.05 -30.33
C VAL A 100 7.01 0.30 -31.82
N LYS A 101 5.97 -0.03 -32.59
CA LYS A 101 5.88 0.35 -34.01
C LYS A 101 5.63 1.84 -34.22
N GLU A 102 4.77 2.46 -33.41
CA GLU A 102 4.51 3.91 -33.49
C GLU A 102 5.78 4.73 -33.21
N GLN A 103 6.68 4.20 -32.39
CA GLN A 103 7.95 4.82 -32.04
C GLN A 103 8.95 4.96 -33.18
N GLU A 104 9.06 3.94 -34.03
CA GLU A 104 9.92 3.98 -35.24
C GLU A 104 9.57 5.19 -36.13
N THR A 105 8.34 5.70 -36.03
CA THR A 105 7.85 6.84 -36.83
C THR A 105 7.96 8.19 -36.14
N ARG A 106 7.96 8.24 -34.80
CA ARG A 106 7.90 9.50 -34.01
C ARG A 106 9.21 9.87 -33.31
N GLY A 107 10.19 8.96 -33.27
CA GLY A 107 11.44 9.18 -32.58
C GLY A 107 11.32 9.13 -31.05
N ASP A 108 10.26 8.60 -30.44
CA ASP A 108 10.25 8.28 -29.00
C ASP A 108 10.78 6.85 -28.81
N GLN A 109 11.53 6.52 -27.76
CA GLN A 109 11.98 5.13 -27.48
C GLN A 109 11.39 4.65 -26.14
N ILE A 110 10.80 3.44 -26.09
CA ILE A 110 10.46 2.79 -24.81
C ILE A 110 11.77 2.37 -24.16
N ALA A 111 12.13 3.01 -23.06
CA ALA A 111 13.33 2.65 -22.32
C ALA A 111 13.11 1.40 -21.43
N CYS A 112 11.94 1.27 -20.81
CA CYS A 112 11.66 0.20 -19.87
C CYS A 112 10.16 0.02 -19.61
N VAL A 113 9.77 -1.22 -19.29
CA VAL A 113 8.47 -1.57 -18.69
C VAL A 113 8.64 -1.74 -17.18
N ILE A 114 7.98 -0.90 -16.38
CA ILE A 114 7.93 -1.04 -14.92
C ILE A 114 6.58 -1.65 -14.56
N TYR A 115 6.54 -2.76 -13.84
CA TYR A 115 5.27 -3.43 -13.55
C TYR A 115 5.12 -3.75 -12.07
N ASP A 116 3.90 -3.63 -11.56
CA ASP A 116 3.56 -4.07 -10.21
C ASP A 116 3.81 -5.58 -10.04
N GLU A 117 4.27 -6.03 -8.87
CA GLU A 117 4.55 -7.46 -8.60
C GLU A 117 3.37 -8.40 -8.86
N LEU A 118 2.13 -7.89 -8.80
CA LEU A 118 0.92 -8.65 -9.12
C LEU A 118 0.56 -8.67 -10.61
N SER A 119 1.15 -7.80 -11.44
CA SER A 119 0.91 -7.72 -12.90
C SER A 119 2.06 -8.35 -13.69
N TYR A 120 2.51 -9.53 -13.24
CA TYR A 120 3.70 -10.21 -13.74
C TYR A 120 3.60 -10.75 -15.18
N PHE A 121 2.41 -10.78 -15.79
CA PHE A 121 2.24 -11.01 -17.23
C PHE A 121 3.06 -10.03 -18.09
N SER A 122 3.33 -8.84 -17.54
CA SER A 122 4.05 -7.76 -18.20
C SER A 122 5.50 -8.14 -18.54
N GLU A 123 6.14 -8.96 -17.72
CA GLU A 123 7.54 -9.30 -17.87
C GLU A 123 7.79 -10.15 -19.11
N ALA A 124 6.98 -11.20 -19.32
CA ALA A 124 7.11 -12.09 -20.47
C ALA A 124 6.89 -11.30 -21.78
N THR A 125 5.92 -10.38 -21.77
CA THR A 125 5.62 -9.50 -22.90
C THR A 125 6.78 -8.52 -23.18
N ALA A 126 7.33 -7.87 -22.16
CA ALA A 126 8.49 -6.99 -22.30
C ALA A 126 9.70 -7.74 -22.87
N HIS A 127 9.99 -8.92 -22.31
CA HIS A 127 11.07 -9.78 -22.77
C HIS A 127 10.91 -10.20 -24.25
N ASN A 128 9.71 -10.62 -24.66
CA ASN A 128 9.45 -11.02 -26.05
C ASN A 128 9.67 -9.88 -27.06
N LEU A 129 9.44 -8.64 -26.62
CA LEU A 129 9.70 -7.43 -27.40
C LEU A 129 11.10 -6.86 -27.18
N LYS A 130 11.98 -7.58 -26.46
CA LYS A 130 13.36 -7.19 -26.13
C LYS A 130 13.46 -5.85 -25.38
N LEU A 131 12.45 -5.55 -24.56
CA LEU A 131 12.43 -4.39 -23.69
C LEU A 131 12.89 -4.77 -22.27
N PRO A 132 13.74 -3.97 -21.62
CA PRO A 132 14.06 -4.14 -20.20
C PRO A 132 12.82 -3.99 -19.33
N SER A 133 12.78 -4.73 -18.23
CA SER A 133 11.69 -4.66 -17.26
C SER A 133 12.20 -4.46 -15.83
N ILE A 134 11.41 -3.78 -15.01
CA ILE A 134 11.69 -3.53 -13.59
C ILE A 134 10.44 -3.87 -12.78
N ILE A 135 10.62 -4.63 -11.69
CA ILE A 135 9.53 -4.96 -10.77
C ILE A 135 9.34 -3.80 -9.80
N PHE A 136 8.11 -3.33 -9.64
CA PHE A 136 7.71 -2.44 -8.57
C PHE A 136 6.95 -3.21 -7.48
N ARG A 137 7.48 -3.19 -6.26
CA ARG A 137 6.87 -3.82 -5.09
C ARG A 137 6.24 -2.76 -4.21
N THR A 138 4.92 -2.85 -4.09
CA THR A 138 4.07 -1.98 -3.27
C THR A 138 3.90 -2.52 -1.84
N SER A 139 4.35 -3.75 -1.59
CA SER A 139 4.55 -4.32 -0.25
C SER A 139 5.94 -4.00 0.32
N ASN A 140 6.21 -4.42 1.57
CA ASN A 140 7.46 -4.14 2.26
C ASN A 140 8.46 -5.32 2.26
N ALA A 141 9.73 -5.03 2.56
CA ALA A 141 10.80 -6.01 2.52
C ALA A 141 10.62 -7.13 3.55
N ASN A 142 10.14 -6.79 4.75
CA ASN A 142 9.87 -7.76 5.82
C ASN A 142 8.79 -8.77 5.42
N THR A 143 7.73 -8.30 4.77
CA THR A 143 6.65 -9.14 4.23
C THR A 143 7.18 -10.08 3.15
N PHE A 144 8.09 -9.63 2.29
CA PHE A 144 8.67 -10.52 1.29
C PHE A 144 9.46 -11.67 1.93
N LEU A 145 10.25 -11.38 2.97
CA LEU A 145 10.95 -12.40 3.74
C LEU A 145 9.96 -13.35 4.41
N ALA A 146 8.90 -12.83 5.03
CA ALA A 146 7.85 -13.64 5.65
C ALA A 146 7.12 -14.54 4.64
N ARG A 147 6.83 -14.04 3.43
CA ARG A 147 6.26 -14.83 2.31
C ARG A 147 7.22 -15.94 1.87
N SER A 148 8.53 -15.69 1.86
CA SER A 148 9.54 -16.70 1.50
C SER A 148 9.53 -17.86 2.50
N VAL A 149 9.47 -17.56 3.80
CA VAL A 149 9.29 -18.59 4.84
C VAL A 149 7.99 -19.36 4.64
N LEU A 150 6.90 -18.64 4.36
CA LEU A 150 5.60 -19.26 4.19
C LEU A 150 5.57 -20.24 3.01
N ILE A 151 6.22 -19.89 1.88
CA ILE A 151 6.39 -20.79 0.73
C ILE A 151 7.19 -22.04 1.13
N GLU A 152 8.30 -21.87 1.84
CA GLU A 152 9.12 -23.00 2.30
C GLU A 152 8.32 -23.95 3.21
N MET A 153 7.59 -23.39 4.19
CA MET A 153 6.73 -24.17 5.07
C MET A 153 5.66 -24.95 4.31
N TYR A 154 5.07 -24.35 3.28
CA TYR A 154 4.09 -25.01 2.42
C TYR A 154 4.69 -26.17 1.63
N VAL A 155 5.86 -25.96 1.01
CA VAL A 155 6.59 -27.02 0.28
C VAL A 155 6.96 -28.19 1.19
N LEU A 156 7.31 -27.90 2.45
CA LEU A 156 7.61 -28.91 3.47
C LEU A 156 6.37 -29.57 4.10
N GLY A 157 5.14 -29.24 3.65
CA GLY A 157 3.90 -29.81 4.18
C GLY A 157 3.57 -29.37 5.61
N ARG A 158 4.11 -28.23 6.07
CA ARG A 158 3.88 -27.66 7.42
C ARG A 158 2.69 -26.70 7.47
N ILE A 159 2.00 -26.51 6.35
CA ILE A 159 0.77 -25.72 6.23
C ILE A 159 -0.36 -26.69 5.82
N PRO A 160 -1.55 -26.68 6.46
CA PRO A 160 -2.03 -25.71 7.45
C PRO A 160 -1.28 -25.78 8.79
N LEU A 161 -1.16 -24.62 9.46
CA LEU A 161 -0.59 -24.55 10.80
C LEU A 161 -1.51 -25.29 11.78
N ALA A 162 -0.93 -26.08 12.70
CA ALA A 162 -1.69 -26.83 13.70
C ALA A 162 -2.48 -25.92 14.66
N ASP A 163 -1.99 -24.70 14.89
CA ASP A 163 -2.62 -23.68 15.72
C ASP A 163 -2.48 -22.30 15.06
N PRO A 164 -3.58 -21.71 14.54
CA PRO A 164 -3.60 -20.36 13.96
C PRO A 164 -3.25 -19.24 14.95
N LEU A 165 -3.38 -19.48 16.26
CA LEU A 165 -3.09 -18.52 17.34
C LEU A 165 -1.71 -18.76 17.97
N SER A 166 -0.90 -19.63 17.36
CA SER A 166 0.41 -20.02 17.85
C SER A 166 1.32 -18.80 18.09
N GLN A 167 1.76 -18.67 19.35
CA GLN A 167 2.77 -17.68 19.76
C GLN A 167 4.19 -18.08 19.38
N LYS A 168 4.38 -19.26 18.77
CA LYS A 168 5.72 -19.76 18.46
C LYS A 168 6.40 -18.82 17.48
N ALA A 169 7.63 -18.42 17.82
CA ALA A 169 8.47 -17.60 16.96
C ALA A 169 8.73 -18.32 15.63
N VAL A 170 8.84 -17.54 14.55
CA VAL A 170 9.34 -18.02 13.27
C VAL A 170 10.87 -18.08 13.38
N PRO A 171 11.50 -19.26 13.26
CA PRO A 171 12.96 -19.39 13.36
C PRO A 171 13.66 -18.43 12.40
N GLU A 172 14.75 -17.78 12.83
CA GLU A 172 15.58 -16.85 12.03
C GLU A 172 14.87 -15.58 11.51
N HIS A 173 13.58 -15.40 11.83
CA HIS A 173 12.78 -14.26 11.41
C HIS A 173 12.10 -13.53 12.59
N PRO A 174 12.85 -13.13 13.66
CA PRO A 174 12.29 -12.26 14.69
C PRO A 174 11.87 -10.91 14.08
N PRO A 175 10.80 -10.27 14.58
CA PRO A 175 9.96 -10.62 15.74
C PRO A 175 8.72 -11.49 15.39
N LEU A 176 8.68 -12.10 14.22
CA LEU A 176 7.47 -12.77 13.72
C LEU A 176 7.17 -14.04 14.50
N ARG A 177 5.88 -14.25 14.77
CA ARG A 177 5.30 -15.53 15.21
C ARG A 177 4.61 -16.22 14.05
N GLN A 178 4.29 -17.50 14.21
CA GLN A 178 3.54 -18.25 13.22
C GLN A 178 2.21 -17.58 12.86
N ARG A 179 1.49 -17.01 13.85
CA ARG A 179 0.24 -16.27 13.60
C ARG A 179 0.40 -14.95 12.83
N ASP A 180 1.61 -14.39 12.81
CA ASP A 180 1.92 -13.14 12.10
C ASP A 180 2.24 -13.39 10.62
N LEU A 181 2.38 -14.66 10.19
CA LEU A 181 2.67 -14.99 8.81
C LEU A 181 1.52 -14.56 7.87
N PRO A 182 1.84 -14.03 6.68
CA PRO A 182 0.86 -13.37 5.81
C PRO A 182 0.04 -14.39 4.99
N ILE A 183 -0.64 -15.32 5.65
CA ILE A 183 -1.55 -16.27 5.00
C ILE A 183 -2.76 -15.49 4.48
N SER A 184 -3.14 -15.72 3.22
CA SER A 184 -4.32 -15.07 2.64
C SER A 184 -5.61 -15.54 3.31
N SER A 185 -6.50 -14.58 3.58
CA SER A 185 -7.89 -14.84 3.96
C SER A 185 -8.80 -15.03 2.74
N PHE A 186 -8.27 -14.86 1.53
CA PHE A 186 -9.01 -14.92 0.27
C PHE A 186 -8.64 -16.16 -0.53
N GLY A 187 -9.68 -16.89 -0.94
CA GLY A 187 -9.58 -17.97 -1.91
C GLY A 187 -8.94 -19.26 -1.40
N PRO A 188 -8.86 -20.29 -2.27
CA PRO A 188 -8.20 -21.55 -1.96
C PRO A 188 -6.69 -21.35 -1.72
N MET A 189 -6.17 -22.00 -0.68
CA MET A 189 -4.76 -21.92 -0.30
C MET A 189 -3.78 -22.26 -1.45
N LYS A 190 -4.15 -23.22 -2.32
CA LYS A 190 -3.38 -23.57 -3.52
C LYS A 190 -3.19 -22.38 -4.47
N ASN A 191 -4.24 -21.60 -4.69
CA ASN A 191 -4.18 -20.41 -5.55
C ASN A 191 -3.28 -19.36 -4.93
N PHE A 192 -3.37 -19.19 -3.60
CA PHE A 192 -2.54 -18.24 -2.87
C PHE A 192 -1.05 -18.56 -2.99
N PHE A 193 -0.66 -19.82 -2.78
CA PHE A 193 0.74 -20.24 -2.94
C PHE A 193 1.23 -20.16 -4.40
N LYS A 194 0.37 -20.45 -5.38
CA LYS A 194 0.66 -20.21 -6.79
C LYS A 194 0.95 -18.73 -7.05
N LEU A 195 0.10 -17.83 -6.54
CA LEU A 195 0.29 -16.39 -6.67
C LEU A 195 1.58 -15.92 -5.98
N LEU A 196 1.84 -16.37 -4.75
CA LEU A 196 3.08 -16.02 -4.04
C LEU A 196 4.33 -16.48 -4.79
N GLY A 197 4.32 -17.70 -5.35
CA GLY A 197 5.40 -18.20 -6.19
C GLY A 197 5.64 -17.29 -7.41
N ASN A 198 4.56 -16.91 -8.10
CA ASN A 198 4.64 -16.03 -9.26
C ASN A 198 5.12 -14.61 -8.90
N ALA A 199 4.64 -14.01 -7.81
CA ALA A 199 5.06 -12.66 -7.39
C ALA A 199 6.49 -12.64 -6.83
N ARG A 200 6.95 -13.76 -6.26
CA ARG A 200 8.33 -13.92 -5.76
C ARG A 200 9.36 -13.93 -6.88
N ASP A 201 9.01 -14.51 -8.01
CA ASP A 201 9.92 -14.73 -9.14
C ASP A 201 10.38 -13.39 -9.77
N VAL A 202 11.69 -13.17 -9.78
CA VAL A 202 12.32 -11.99 -10.39
C VAL A 202 12.32 -12.08 -11.93
N ARG A 203 12.21 -13.31 -12.47
CA ARG A 203 12.25 -13.62 -13.90
C ARG A 203 13.50 -13.01 -14.55
N ARG A 204 13.36 -12.30 -15.68
CA ARG A 204 14.45 -11.59 -16.37
C ARG A 204 14.41 -10.09 -16.11
N SER A 205 13.71 -9.66 -15.05
CA SER A 205 13.68 -8.24 -14.67
C SER A 205 15.07 -7.74 -14.33
N SER A 206 15.39 -6.54 -14.78
CA SER A 206 16.69 -5.92 -14.61
C SER A 206 16.91 -5.33 -13.21
N ALA A 207 15.84 -5.03 -12.48
CA ALA A 207 15.90 -4.51 -11.11
C ALA A 207 14.57 -4.67 -10.37
N ILE A 208 14.61 -4.40 -9.06
CA ILE A 208 13.45 -4.34 -8.16
C ILE A 208 13.41 -2.96 -7.50
N VAL A 209 12.23 -2.35 -7.43
CA VAL A 209 11.98 -1.07 -6.77
C VAL A 209 11.01 -1.30 -5.62
N TYR A 210 11.36 -0.79 -4.44
CA TYR A 210 10.49 -0.78 -3.27
C TYR A 210 10.16 0.66 -2.86
N ASN A 211 8.89 0.91 -2.58
CA ASN A 211 8.48 2.10 -1.84
C ASN A 211 8.76 1.89 -0.34
N THR A 212 10.03 1.89 0.05
CA THR A 212 10.47 1.76 1.45
C THR A 212 11.72 2.61 1.69
N MET A 213 12.17 2.68 2.94
CA MET A 213 13.34 3.44 3.35
C MET A 213 14.34 2.56 4.09
N ASP A 214 15.62 2.81 3.89
CA ASP A 214 16.70 2.13 4.61
C ASP A 214 16.57 2.29 6.13
N CYS A 215 16.06 3.43 6.60
CA CYS A 215 15.84 3.68 8.03
C CYS A 215 14.75 2.78 8.66
N LEU A 216 13.87 2.20 7.86
CA LEU A 216 12.83 1.25 8.30
C LEU A 216 13.24 -0.21 8.08
N GLU A 217 13.83 -0.50 6.92
CA GLU A 217 14.00 -1.89 6.45
C GLU A 217 15.42 -2.22 5.96
N GLY A 218 16.44 -1.41 6.27
CA GLY A 218 17.81 -1.59 5.74
C GLY A 218 18.40 -2.99 5.94
N SER A 219 18.20 -3.61 7.11
CA SER A 219 18.64 -5.00 7.35
C SER A 219 17.92 -6.02 6.46
N SER A 220 16.64 -5.81 6.23
CA SER A 220 15.80 -6.71 5.43
C SER A 220 16.09 -6.54 3.95
N LEU A 221 16.29 -5.30 3.48
CA LEU A 221 16.78 -5.00 2.12
C LEU A 221 18.14 -5.64 1.85
N ALA A 222 19.08 -5.58 2.80
CA ALA A 222 20.39 -6.23 2.66
C ALA A 222 20.25 -7.76 2.51
N LYS A 223 19.38 -8.39 3.31
CA LYS A 223 19.05 -9.82 3.15
C LYS A 223 18.44 -10.10 1.78
N LEU A 224 17.49 -9.28 1.31
CA LEU A 224 16.89 -9.45 -0.02
C LEU A 224 17.90 -9.33 -1.16
N GLN A 225 18.83 -8.38 -1.05
CA GLN A 225 19.86 -8.17 -2.07
C GLN A 225 20.74 -9.42 -2.28
N GLN A 226 20.97 -10.21 -1.23
CA GLN A 226 21.69 -11.49 -1.31
C GLN A 226 20.91 -12.58 -2.07
N HIS A 227 19.57 -12.48 -2.13
CA HIS A 227 18.71 -13.49 -2.74
C HIS A 227 18.29 -13.15 -4.17
N CYS A 228 18.01 -11.88 -4.47
CA CYS A 228 17.38 -11.48 -5.74
C CYS A 228 18.36 -11.35 -6.92
N HIS A 229 19.68 -11.35 -6.70
CA HIS A 229 20.74 -11.25 -7.74
C HIS A 229 20.62 -10.08 -8.75
N VAL A 230 19.68 -9.16 -8.54
CA VAL A 230 19.48 -7.93 -9.32
C VAL A 230 19.51 -6.74 -8.37
N PRO A 231 19.82 -5.52 -8.85
CA PRO A 231 19.78 -4.32 -8.02
C PRO A 231 18.41 -4.08 -7.39
N ILE A 232 18.40 -3.74 -6.10
CA ILE A 232 17.20 -3.33 -5.36
C ILE A 232 17.30 -1.84 -5.03
N PHE A 233 16.27 -1.07 -5.38
CA PHE A 233 16.17 0.36 -5.11
C PHE A 233 15.08 0.64 -4.08
N ALA A 234 15.48 1.07 -2.87
CA ALA A 234 14.58 1.62 -1.86
C ALA A 234 14.42 3.13 -2.09
N ILE A 235 13.25 3.54 -2.55
CA ILE A 235 13.01 4.91 -3.05
C ILE A 235 11.97 5.70 -2.23
N GLY A 236 11.49 5.13 -1.12
CA GLY A 236 10.40 5.68 -0.32
C GLY A 236 10.80 6.83 0.60
N PRO A 237 9.84 7.54 1.21
CA PRO A 237 8.41 7.44 0.93
C PRO A 237 8.06 8.29 -0.30
N ILE A 238 7.65 7.64 -1.39
CA ILE A 238 7.49 8.33 -2.70
C ILE A 238 6.39 9.40 -2.70
N HIS A 239 5.38 9.26 -1.84
CA HIS A 239 4.29 10.23 -1.71
C HIS A 239 4.73 11.58 -1.13
N LYS A 240 5.95 11.70 -0.59
CA LYS A 240 6.54 12.95 -0.09
C LYS A 240 7.53 13.59 -1.07
N ILE A 241 7.91 12.92 -2.16
CA ILE A 241 8.95 13.39 -3.08
C ILE A 241 8.40 14.38 -4.09
N VAL A 242 7.28 14.03 -4.74
CA VAL A 242 6.59 14.90 -5.70
C VAL A 242 5.14 15.04 -5.26
N PRO A 243 4.57 16.27 -5.24
CA PRO A 243 3.14 16.46 -5.07
C PRO A 243 2.41 15.74 -6.21
N ALA A 244 1.70 14.66 -5.88
CA ALA A 244 0.84 13.93 -6.80
C ALA A 244 -0.63 14.16 -6.40
N PRO A 245 -1.54 14.36 -7.38
CA PRO A 245 -2.99 14.35 -7.16
C PRO A 245 -3.44 13.09 -6.42
N SER A 246 -4.51 13.18 -5.63
CA SER A 246 -5.13 11.99 -5.05
C SER A 246 -5.66 11.08 -6.17
N CYS A 247 -5.46 9.77 -6.02
CA CYS A 247 -5.95 8.74 -6.94
C CYS A 247 -7.03 7.89 -6.25
N SER A 248 -7.84 8.53 -5.41
CA SER A 248 -8.89 7.83 -4.69
C SER A 248 -9.91 7.22 -5.65
N LEU A 249 -10.21 5.93 -5.47
CA LEU A 249 -11.30 5.26 -6.19
C LEU A 249 -12.68 5.66 -5.64
N LEU A 250 -12.73 6.34 -4.50
CA LEU A 250 -13.94 6.79 -3.83
C LEU A 250 -13.90 8.32 -3.65
N GLU A 251 -15.07 8.95 -3.72
CA GLU A 251 -15.20 10.39 -3.51
C GLU A 251 -14.83 10.76 -2.06
N GLU A 252 -13.86 11.65 -1.90
CA GLU A 252 -13.34 12.09 -0.60
C GLU A 252 -14.25 13.17 0.02
N ASP A 253 -14.68 13.00 1.27
CA ASP A 253 -15.38 14.06 2.02
C ASP A 253 -14.37 15.07 2.57
N THR A 254 -14.03 16.07 1.76
CA THR A 254 -13.12 17.16 2.16
C THR A 254 -13.68 18.04 3.29
N ASN A 255 -14.98 17.97 3.59
CA ASN A 255 -15.57 18.74 4.71
C ASN A 255 -15.08 18.24 6.07
N CYS A 256 -14.50 17.04 6.15
CA CYS A 256 -13.89 16.58 7.40
C CYS A 256 -12.71 17.45 7.82
N MET A 257 -12.05 18.14 6.88
CA MET A 257 -10.95 19.06 7.19
C MET A 257 -11.43 20.26 8.01
N SER A 258 -12.55 20.87 7.62
CA SER A 258 -13.17 21.97 8.37
C SER A 258 -13.61 21.57 9.79
N TRP A 259 -13.88 20.27 10.01
CA TRP A 259 -14.14 19.75 11.34
C TRP A 259 -12.85 19.57 12.15
N LEU A 260 -11.77 19.09 11.52
CA LEU A 260 -10.44 18.96 12.13
C LEU A 260 -9.87 20.32 12.56
N ASP A 261 -10.09 21.38 11.77
CA ASP A 261 -9.65 22.76 12.08
C ASP A 261 -10.17 23.27 13.44
N ARG A 262 -11.28 22.70 13.93
CA ARG A 262 -11.92 23.09 15.19
C ARG A 262 -11.46 22.27 16.39
N GLN A 263 -10.64 21.25 16.17
CA GLN A 263 -10.16 20.36 17.22
C GLN A 263 -8.84 20.85 17.81
N ALA A 264 -8.53 20.42 19.04
CA ALA A 264 -7.26 20.74 19.66
C ALA A 264 -6.10 19.98 18.96
N PRO A 265 -4.87 20.52 18.99
CA PRO A 265 -3.70 19.81 18.48
C PRO A 265 -3.54 18.43 19.13
N SER A 266 -3.23 17.43 18.30
CA SER A 266 -3.00 16.04 18.70
C SER A 266 -4.10 15.41 19.57
N SER A 267 -5.35 15.86 19.47
CA SER A 267 -6.47 15.31 20.25
C SER A 267 -7.32 14.30 19.48
N VAL A 268 -7.25 14.27 18.15
CA VAL A 268 -8.14 13.46 17.32
C VAL A 268 -7.52 12.09 17.04
N ILE A 269 -8.27 11.02 17.24
CA ILE A 269 -7.94 9.71 16.66
C ILE A 269 -8.59 9.55 15.29
N TYR A 270 -7.76 9.36 14.26
CA TYR A 270 -8.23 9.01 12.93
C TYR A 270 -8.36 7.49 12.80
N VAL A 271 -9.47 6.99 12.28
CA VAL A 271 -9.77 5.56 12.16
C VAL A 271 -10.05 5.22 10.69
N SER A 272 -9.18 4.42 10.07
CA SER A 272 -9.31 3.98 8.68
C SER A 272 -8.91 2.51 8.51
N PRO A 273 -9.89 1.60 8.36
CA PRO A 273 -9.66 0.17 8.16
C PRO A 273 -9.19 -0.17 6.73
N GLY A 274 -9.01 0.81 5.85
CA GLY A 274 -8.50 0.61 4.50
C GLY A 274 -9.56 0.38 3.43
N SER A 275 -9.13 0.23 2.17
CA SER A 275 -10.02 0.20 1.00
C SER A 275 -10.66 -1.17 0.71
N LEU A 276 -10.12 -2.24 1.30
CA LEU A 276 -10.53 -3.62 1.01
C LEU A 276 -11.08 -4.37 2.23
N ALA A 277 -10.75 -3.91 3.44
CA ALA A 277 -11.23 -4.57 4.66
C ALA A 277 -12.76 -4.47 4.74
N SER A 278 -13.34 -5.51 5.32
CA SER A 278 -14.73 -5.56 5.73
C SER A 278 -14.82 -5.97 7.20
N MET A 279 -15.93 -5.60 7.83
CA MET A 279 -16.23 -5.83 9.24
C MET A 279 -17.62 -6.45 9.35
N ASN A 280 -17.87 -7.20 10.41
CA ASN A 280 -19.22 -7.65 10.74
C ASN A 280 -19.95 -6.60 11.61
N GLU A 281 -21.25 -6.79 11.83
CA GLU A 281 -22.05 -5.87 12.66
C GLU A 281 -21.53 -5.76 14.11
N THR A 282 -21.06 -6.87 14.69
CA THR A 282 -20.51 -6.90 16.05
C THR A 282 -19.26 -6.03 16.16
N ASP A 283 -18.34 -6.13 15.21
CA ASP A 283 -17.11 -5.32 15.16
C ASP A 283 -17.45 -3.83 15.10
N ILE A 284 -18.41 -3.43 14.26
CA ILE A 284 -18.87 -2.03 14.15
C ILE A 284 -19.49 -1.55 15.46
N LEU A 285 -20.28 -2.40 16.13
CA LEU A 285 -20.91 -2.10 17.42
C LEU A 285 -19.85 -1.87 18.50
N GLU A 286 -18.88 -2.76 18.63
CA GLU A 286 -17.81 -2.68 19.62
C GLU A 286 -16.87 -1.50 19.33
N MET A 287 -16.55 -1.23 18.06
CA MET A 287 -15.80 -0.04 17.64
C MET A 287 -16.51 1.25 17.99
N ALA A 288 -17.80 1.37 17.65
CA ALA A 288 -18.57 2.57 17.95
C ALA A 288 -18.61 2.83 19.47
N TRP A 289 -18.92 1.83 20.28
CA TRP A 289 -18.96 2.03 21.73
C TRP A 289 -17.58 2.25 22.35
N GLY A 290 -16.54 1.58 21.87
CA GLY A 290 -15.17 1.82 22.33
C GLY A 290 -14.69 3.25 22.03
N LEU A 291 -14.99 3.76 20.83
CA LEU A 291 -14.71 5.14 20.44
C LEU A 291 -15.46 6.13 21.33
N ALA A 292 -16.77 5.93 21.53
CA ALA A 292 -17.58 6.78 22.40
C ALA A 292 -17.08 6.79 23.85
N ASN A 293 -16.75 5.62 24.40
CA ASN A 293 -16.29 5.45 25.77
C ASN A 293 -14.91 6.10 26.02
N SER A 294 -14.04 6.10 25.01
CA SER A 294 -12.72 6.75 25.10
C SER A 294 -12.78 8.26 25.37
N LYS A 295 -13.91 8.90 25.06
CA LYS A 295 -14.14 10.35 25.15
C LYS A 295 -13.19 11.20 24.32
N GLN A 296 -12.31 10.60 23.52
CA GLN A 296 -11.43 11.28 22.59
C GLN A 296 -12.21 11.71 21.34
N PRO A 297 -11.93 12.91 20.78
CA PRO A 297 -12.40 13.25 19.46
C PRO A 297 -11.94 12.23 18.42
N PHE A 298 -12.81 11.86 17.48
CA PHE A 298 -12.45 10.88 16.45
C PHE A 298 -13.01 11.25 15.07
N LEU A 299 -12.23 10.91 14.04
CA LEU A 299 -12.65 10.90 12.64
C LEU A 299 -12.62 9.46 12.14
N TRP A 300 -13.77 8.89 11.85
CA TRP A 300 -13.90 7.48 11.46
C TRP A 300 -14.40 7.33 10.02
N VAL A 301 -13.63 6.60 9.20
CA VAL A 301 -14.01 6.20 7.85
C VAL A 301 -14.82 4.91 7.89
N VAL A 302 -16.08 4.98 7.45
CA VAL A 302 -16.97 3.83 7.26
C VAL A 302 -17.37 3.76 5.79
N ARG A 303 -16.67 2.91 5.02
CA ARG A 303 -16.85 2.80 3.57
C ARG A 303 -18.19 2.11 3.23
N PRO A 304 -18.92 2.58 2.20
CA PRO A 304 -20.10 1.86 1.69
C PRO A 304 -19.79 0.40 1.34
N GLY A 305 -20.63 -0.53 1.79
CA GLY A 305 -20.46 -1.96 1.54
C GLY A 305 -19.33 -2.66 2.34
N SER A 306 -18.70 -1.97 3.30
CA SER A 306 -17.67 -2.58 4.16
C SER A 306 -18.23 -3.35 5.36
N VAL A 307 -19.55 -3.31 5.61
CA VAL A 307 -20.21 -4.01 6.72
C VAL A 307 -21.04 -5.17 6.18
N HIS A 308 -20.72 -6.40 6.60
CA HIS A 308 -21.47 -7.61 6.22
C HIS A 308 -22.57 -7.90 7.24
N GLY A 309 -23.77 -8.27 6.76
CA GLY A 309 -24.90 -8.71 7.60
C GLY A 309 -26.09 -7.76 7.63
N SER A 310 -25.90 -6.47 7.30
CA SER A 310 -26.97 -5.47 7.35
C SER A 310 -27.47 -5.07 5.96
N GLU A 311 -28.80 -5.12 5.73
CA GLU A 311 -29.44 -4.43 4.59
C GLU A 311 -29.38 -2.89 4.73
N ARG A 312 -29.13 -2.42 5.95
CA ARG A 312 -28.93 -0.99 6.26
C ARG A 312 -27.47 -0.64 6.07
N ALA A 313 -27.12 -0.18 4.87
CA ALA A 313 -25.89 0.58 4.71
C ALA A 313 -25.83 1.65 5.82
N GLU A 314 -24.75 1.67 6.62
CA GLU A 314 -24.42 2.76 7.56
C GLU A 314 -25.10 2.75 8.94
N SER A 315 -25.66 1.64 9.43
CA SER A 315 -26.28 1.63 10.78
C SER A 315 -25.26 1.60 11.92
N LEU A 316 -24.65 2.75 12.19
CA LEU A 316 -24.06 3.05 13.50
C LEU A 316 -25.12 2.76 14.60
N PRO A 317 -24.70 2.36 15.81
CA PRO A 317 -25.65 2.04 16.89
C PRO A 317 -26.61 3.20 17.19
N GLU A 318 -27.85 2.88 17.54
CA GLU A 318 -28.82 3.88 17.99
C GLU A 318 -28.27 4.66 19.19
N GLY A 319 -28.40 5.99 19.19
CA GLY A 319 -27.85 6.84 20.25
C GLY A 319 -26.37 7.20 20.07
N PHE A 320 -25.63 6.57 19.14
CA PHE A 320 -24.19 6.81 18.99
C PHE A 320 -23.87 8.25 18.59
N ARG A 321 -24.63 8.82 17.66
CA ARG A 321 -24.41 10.21 17.19
C ARG A 321 -24.80 11.22 18.28
N GLU A 322 -25.83 10.92 19.05
CA GLU A 322 -26.31 11.72 20.17
C GLU A 322 -25.29 11.76 21.31
N ILE A 323 -24.66 10.62 21.63
CA ILE A 323 -23.66 10.51 22.69
C ILE A 323 -22.33 11.15 22.29
N THR A 324 -21.92 10.99 21.03
CA THR A 324 -20.63 11.51 20.55
C THR A 324 -20.70 12.98 20.14
N GLY A 325 -21.88 13.48 19.74
CA GLY A 325 -22.12 14.87 19.41
C GLY A 325 -21.08 15.42 18.43
N GLU A 326 -20.54 16.60 18.72
CA GLU A 326 -19.52 17.25 17.88
C GLU A 326 -18.11 16.64 18.00
N LYS A 327 -17.89 15.71 18.95
CA LYS A 327 -16.59 15.04 19.15
C LYS A 327 -16.35 13.90 18.15
N GLY A 328 -17.41 13.36 17.56
CA GLY A 328 -17.32 12.28 16.59
C GLY A 328 -17.67 12.76 15.19
N ARG A 329 -16.80 12.48 14.21
CA ARG A 329 -17.11 12.66 12.79
C ARG A 329 -16.99 11.32 12.07
N VAL A 330 -18.06 10.87 11.43
CA VAL A 330 -18.06 9.68 10.58
C VAL A 330 -18.24 10.10 9.12
N VAL A 331 -17.35 9.63 8.25
CA VAL A 331 -17.37 9.92 6.81
C VAL A 331 -17.26 8.64 6.00
N LYS A 332 -17.72 8.68 4.75
CA LYS A 332 -17.64 7.52 3.83
C LYS A 332 -16.22 7.26 3.35
N TRP A 333 -15.50 8.34 3.10
CA TRP A 333 -14.11 8.32 2.65
C TRP A 333 -13.46 9.66 2.99
N ALA A 334 -12.18 9.66 3.34
CA ALA A 334 -11.46 10.85 3.78
C ALA A 334 -10.19 11.08 2.93
N PRO A 335 -9.78 12.34 2.74
CA PRO A 335 -8.48 12.69 2.14
C PRO A 335 -7.36 12.33 3.14
N GLN A 336 -7.01 11.04 3.21
CA GLN A 336 -6.22 10.46 4.31
C GLN A 336 -4.84 11.14 4.50
N ARG A 337 -4.18 11.53 3.41
CA ARG A 337 -2.87 12.20 3.46
C ARG A 337 -2.98 13.56 4.16
N GLU A 338 -4.00 14.31 3.80
CA GLU A 338 -4.32 15.62 4.37
C GLU A 338 -4.75 15.48 5.83
N VAL A 339 -5.57 14.48 6.14
CA VAL A 339 -5.98 14.16 7.53
C VAL A 339 -4.77 13.82 8.39
N LEU A 340 -3.89 12.91 7.96
CA LEU A 340 -2.71 12.52 8.75
C LEU A 340 -1.70 13.66 8.91
N ALA A 341 -1.64 14.59 7.95
CA ALA A 341 -0.80 15.78 8.04
C ALA A 341 -1.42 16.89 8.92
N HIS A 342 -2.68 16.76 9.32
CA HIS A 342 -3.39 17.78 10.09
C HIS A 342 -2.95 17.80 11.56
N ASN A 343 -2.71 18.99 12.11
CA ASN A 343 -2.19 19.19 13.47
C ASN A 343 -3.04 18.56 14.58
N ALA A 344 -4.36 18.48 14.38
CA ALA A 344 -5.31 17.91 15.32
C ALA A 344 -5.20 16.39 15.45
N VAL A 345 -4.65 15.69 14.45
CA VAL A 345 -4.54 14.23 14.50
C VAL A 345 -3.42 13.83 15.45
N GLY A 346 -3.79 13.14 16.52
CA GLY A 346 -2.89 12.64 17.55
C GLY A 346 -2.64 11.13 17.48
N GLY A 347 -3.46 10.38 16.76
CA GLY A 347 -3.28 8.93 16.62
C GLY A 347 -4.00 8.39 15.40
N PHE A 348 -3.49 7.28 14.88
CA PHE A 348 -4.06 6.63 13.71
C PHE A 348 -4.38 5.16 13.96
N TRP A 349 -5.66 4.84 14.06
CA TRP A 349 -6.12 3.46 14.02
C TRP A 349 -6.21 2.99 12.56
N SER A 350 -5.32 2.07 12.22
CA SER A 350 -5.13 1.55 10.87
C SER A 350 -5.17 0.02 10.83
N HIS A 351 -5.57 -0.49 9.67
CA HIS A 351 -5.39 -1.89 9.28
C HIS A 351 -3.93 -2.27 8.96
N CYS A 352 -2.98 -1.32 9.01
CA CYS A 352 -1.55 -1.55 8.75
C CYS A 352 -1.20 -1.95 7.31
N GLY A 353 -1.98 -1.49 6.33
CA GLY A 353 -1.52 -1.47 4.94
C GLY A 353 -0.26 -0.62 4.79
N TRP A 354 0.66 -1.05 3.94
CA TRP A 354 1.99 -0.43 3.83
C TRP A 354 1.95 1.05 3.47
N ASN A 355 1.09 1.46 2.52
CA ASN A 355 0.96 2.87 2.15
C ASN A 355 0.52 3.75 3.33
N SER A 356 -0.49 3.31 4.08
CA SER A 356 -1.02 4.06 5.23
C SER A 356 -0.02 4.14 6.38
N LEU A 357 0.80 3.11 6.58
CA LEU A 357 1.91 3.17 7.52
C LEU A 357 2.95 4.23 7.08
N LEU A 358 3.34 4.25 5.80
CA LEU A 358 4.29 5.23 5.30
C LEU A 358 3.76 6.66 5.45
N GLU A 359 2.47 6.89 5.20
CA GLU A 359 1.81 8.18 5.42
C GLU A 359 1.86 8.58 6.90
N SER A 360 1.50 7.66 7.81
CA SER A 360 1.55 7.91 9.26
C SER A 360 2.95 8.24 9.78
N ILE A 361 3.95 7.45 9.38
CA ILE A 361 5.36 7.68 9.74
C ILE A 361 5.84 9.01 9.17
N SER A 362 5.47 9.34 7.93
CA SER A 362 5.87 10.59 7.29
C SER A 362 5.25 11.81 7.95
N GLU A 363 4.19 11.63 8.75
CA GLU A 363 3.58 12.71 9.53
C GLU A 363 3.87 12.65 11.03
N GLY A 364 4.52 11.59 11.51
CA GLY A 364 4.89 11.45 12.92
C GLY A 364 3.70 11.08 13.82
N VAL A 365 2.67 10.47 13.23
CA VAL A 365 1.45 10.06 13.93
C VAL A 365 1.62 8.60 14.41
N PRO A 366 1.50 8.33 15.72
CA PRO A 366 1.58 6.98 16.26
C PRO A 366 0.28 6.20 15.99
N MET A 367 0.34 4.87 16.03
CA MET A 367 -0.72 4.02 15.46
C MET A 367 -1.38 3.06 16.45
N ILE A 368 -2.67 2.78 16.25
CA ILE A 368 -3.32 1.55 16.69
C ILE A 368 -3.40 0.62 15.48
N CYS A 369 -2.87 -0.59 15.61
CA CYS A 369 -2.75 -1.56 14.55
C CYS A 369 -3.82 -2.64 14.72
N ARG A 370 -4.75 -2.75 13.77
CA ARG A 370 -5.72 -3.86 13.69
C ARG A 370 -5.65 -4.51 12.32
N PRO A 371 -4.69 -5.42 12.06
CA PRO A 371 -4.55 -6.03 10.75
C PRO A 371 -5.76 -6.91 10.41
N SER A 372 -6.16 -6.92 9.15
CA SER A 372 -7.26 -7.74 8.63
C SER A 372 -6.74 -8.97 7.88
N PHE A 373 -5.78 -8.82 6.96
CA PHE A 373 -5.31 -9.91 6.10
C PHE A 373 -3.92 -9.65 5.52
N GLY A 374 -3.34 -10.69 4.88
CA GLY A 374 -2.14 -10.55 4.06
C GLY A 374 -0.94 -10.03 4.84
N ASP A 375 -0.27 -9.02 4.28
CA ASP A 375 0.96 -8.42 4.80
C ASP A 375 0.76 -7.59 6.08
N GLN A 376 -0.47 -7.21 6.38
CA GLN A 376 -0.82 -6.31 7.48
C GLN A 376 -0.37 -6.83 8.85
N LYS A 377 -0.42 -8.15 9.08
CA LYS A 377 0.01 -8.76 10.35
C LYS A 377 1.52 -8.63 10.58
N VAL A 378 2.30 -8.82 9.51
CA VAL A 378 3.75 -8.57 9.53
C VAL A 378 4.01 -7.11 9.85
N THR A 379 3.34 -6.20 9.14
CA THR A 379 3.48 -4.75 9.35
C THR A 379 3.14 -4.33 10.79
N ALA A 380 2.00 -4.78 11.33
CA ALA A 380 1.57 -4.49 12.70
C ALA A 380 2.58 -4.99 13.76
N ARG A 381 3.20 -6.15 13.51
CA ARG A 381 4.24 -6.70 14.37
C ARG A 381 5.49 -5.82 14.39
N TYR A 382 5.91 -5.32 13.24
CA TYR A 382 7.07 -4.40 13.16
C TYR A 382 6.76 -3.04 13.78
N VAL A 383 5.55 -2.50 13.59
CA VAL A 383 5.09 -1.25 14.23
C VAL A 383 5.18 -1.35 15.76
N SER A 384 4.67 -2.43 16.33
CA SER A 384 4.61 -2.59 17.79
C SER A 384 5.93 -3.05 18.42
N GLN A 385 6.66 -3.98 17.80
CA GLN A 385 7.82 -4.63 18.42
C GLN A 385 9.17 -4.02 18.04
N VAL A 386 9.31 -3.51 16.81
CA VAL A 386 10.58 -3.02 16.26
C VAL A 386 10.64 -1.50 16.32
N TRP A 387 9.72 -0.83 15.63
CA TRP A 387 9.67 0.63 15.58
C TRP A 387 9.07 1.23 16.84
N ARG A 388 8.19 0.47 17.52
CA ARG A 388 7.50 0.85 18.76
C ARG A 388 6.75 2.18 18.64
N VAL A 389 6.18 2.42 17.47
CA VAL A 389 5.38 3.63 17.15
C VAL A 389 3.89 3.37 17.16
N GLY A 390 3.46 2.25 17.75
CA GLY A 390 2.06 1.92 17.87
C GLY A 390 1.78 0.68 18.70
N LEU A 391 0.49 0.45 18.94
CA LEU A 391 -0.08 -0.66 19.70
C LEU A 391 -0.71 -1.68 18.75
N HIS A 392 -0.54 -2.97 19.01
CA HIS A 392 -1.17 -4.03 18.21
C HIS A 392 -2.39 -4.58 18.94
N LEU A 393 -3.56 -4.40 18.33
CA LEU A 393 -4.85 -4.94 18.77
C LEU A 393 -5.00 -6.33 18.13
N GLU A 394 -4.62 -7.38 18.86
CA GLU A 394 -4.41 -8.73 18.33
C GLU A 394 -5.64 -9.62 18.41
N ASP A 395 -6.54 -9.36 19.36
CA ASP A 395 -7.65 -10.24 19.70
C ASP A 395 -9.00 -9.70 19.18
N GLU A 396 -10.11 -10.27 19.66
CA GLU A 396 -11.46 -9.85 19.27
C GLU A 396 -11.70 -8.38 19.66
N LEU A 397 -12.45 -7.66 18.84
CA LEU A 397 -12.73 -6.26 19.09
C LEU A 397 -13.74 -6.15 20.24
N GLU A 398 -13.25 -5.85 21.44
CA GLU A 398 -14.10 -5.52 22.58
C GLU A 398 -14.01 -4.03 22.89
N ARG A 399 -15.15 -3.36 23.12
CA ARG A 399 -15.22 -1.92 23.40
C ARG A 399 -14.32 -1.47 24.54
N GLY A 400 -14.14 -2.32 25.57
CA GLY A 400 -13.29 -2.03 26.72
C GLY A 400 -11.81 -2.06 26.38
N GLU A 401 -11.38 -3.02 25.53
CA GLU A 401 -10.02 -3.05 25.01
C GLU A 401 -9.75 -1.85 24.10
N ILE A 402 -10.72 -1.51 23.25
CA ILE A 402 -10.65 -0.36 22.34
C ILE A 402 -10.50 0.95 23.13
N GLU A 403 -11.36 1.18 24.14
CA GLU A 403 -11.27 2.33 25.04
C GLU A 403 -9.88 2.39 25.71
N SER A 404 -9.40 1.26 26.22
CA SER A 404 -8.10 1.14 26.88
C SER A 404 -6.94 1.48 25.93
N VAL A 405 -6.92 0.92 24.72
CA VAL A 405 -5.84 1.14 23.74
C VAL A 405 -5.85 2.57 23.21
N ILE A 406 -7.03 3.18 23.00
CA ILE A 406 -7.14 4.60 22.65
C ILE A 406 -6.58 5.47 23.79
N THR A 407 -6.94 5.17 25.04
CA THR A 407 -6.44 5.91 26.21
C THR A 407 -4.91 5.79 26.33
N ARG A 408 -4.36 4.58 26.16
CA ARG A 408 -2.92 4.34 26.19
C ARG A 408 -2.15 5.12 25.13
N LEU A 409 -2.70 5.23 23.92
CA LEU A 409 -2.06 5.94 22.82
C LEU A 409 -2.21 7.46 22.95
N MET A 410 -3.37 7.94 23.37
CA MET A 410 -3.75 9.35 23.28
C MET A 410 -3.53 10.13 24.58
N VAL A 411 -3.53 9.46 25.74
CA VAL A 411 -3.56 10.10 27.06
C VAL A 411 -2.38 9.66 27.94
N ASP A 412 -2.03 8.38 27.92
CA ASP A 412 -0.99 7.86 28.82
C ASP A 412 0.42 8.21 28.34
N LYS A 413 1.37 8.19 29.28
CA LYS A 413 2.80 8.41 29.02
C LYS A 413 3.36 7.45 27.96
N GLU A 414 2.83 6.23 27.86
CA GLU A 414 3.21 5.27 26.82
C GLU A 414 3.00 5.85 25.41
N GLY A 415 1.87 6.54 25.19
CA GLY A 415 1.54 7.24 23.96
C GLY A 415 2.50 8.38 23.62
N ASP A 416 2.93 9.17 24.61
CA ASP A 416 3.92 10.24 24.43
C ASP A 416 5.26 9.68 23.93
N GLU A 417 5.69 8.55 24.48
CA GLU A 417 6.92 7.89 24.03
C GLU A 417 6.80 7.34 22.60
N MET A 418 5.62 6.80 22.23
CA MET A 418 5.35 6.37 20.85
C MET A 418 5.34 7.55 19.88
N ARG A 419 4.74 8.67 20.28
CA ARG A 419 4.71 9.91 19.48
C ARG A 419 6.12 10.46 19.26
N GLN A 420 6.97 10.48 20.29
CA GLN A 420 8.37 10.88 20.12
C GLN A 420 9.09 9.97 19.12
N ARG A 421 8.94 8.64 19.24
CA ARG A 421 9.54 7.70 18.27
C ARG A 421 8.99 7.89 16.86
N ALA A 422 7.70 8.18 16.71
CA ALA A 422 7.09 8.48 15.41
C ALA A 422 7.68 9.77 14.81
N MET A 423 7.89 10.81 15.61
CA MET A 423 8.56 12.06 15.19
C MET A 423 10.03 11.83 14.80
N ASP A 424 10.75 10.97 15.52
CA ASP A 424 12.13 10.60 15.17
C ASP A 424 12.18 9.85 13.83
N LEU A 425 11.22 8.97 13.57
CA LEU A 425 11.09 8.29 12.26
C LEU A 425 10.69 9.26 11.15
N LYS A 426 9.79 10.22 11.41
CA LYS A 426 9.47 11.31 10.48
C LYS A 426 10.74 12.06 10.05
N ALA A 427 11.55 12.48 11.01
CA ALA A 427 12.81 13.19 10.73
C ALA A 427 13.79 12.34 9.90
N LYS A 428 13.88 11.03 10.17
CA LYS A 428 14.68 10.11 9.36
C LYS A 428 14.13 9.92 7.95
N ALA A 429 12.80 9.82 7.80
CA ALA A 429 12.15 9.71 6.51
C ALA A 429 12.40 10.95 5.64
N GLU A 430 12.32 12.14 6.22
CA GLU A 430 12.68 13.39 5.56
C GLU A 430 14.16 13.41 5.13
N LEU A 431 15.07 12.94 5.97
CA LEU A 431 16.50 12.86 5.63
C LEU A 431 16.76 11.91 4.45
N CYS A 432 16.03 10.80 4.35
CA CYS A 432 16.17 9.85 3.25
C CYS A 432 15.88 10.47 1.88
N ILE A 433 14.92 11.40 1.79
CA ILE A 433 14.50 12.01 0.50
C ILE A 433 15.19 13.33 0.16
N ARG A 434 15.87 13.97 1.13
CA ARG A 434 16.69 15.18 0.87
C ARG A 434 17.87 14.84 -0.05
N THR A 435 18.40 15.85 -0.73
CA THR A 435 19.60 15.71 -1.58
C THR A 435 20.74 15.05 -0.80
N GLY A 436 21.29 13.96 -1.36
CA GLY A 436 22.32 13.14 -0.73
C GLY A 436 21.80 12.07 0.24
N GLY A 437 20.51 12.07 0.56
CA GLY A 437 19.84 11.03 1.33
C GLY A 437 19.74 9.69 0.61
N SER A 438 19.47 8.61 1.34
CA SER A 438 19.49 7.26 0.77
C SER A 438 18.47 7.05 -0.35
N SER A 439 17.20 7.42 -0.14
CA SER A 439 16.15 7.31 -1.15
C SER A 439 16.41 8.21 -2.35
N TYR A 440 16.90 9.45 -2.12
CA TYR A 440 17.32 10.35 -3.19
C TYR A 440 18.40 9.72 -4.08
N ASN A 441 19.43 9.14 -3.46
CA ASN A 441 20.51 8.47 -4.18
C ASN A 441 20.02 7.21 -4.91
N SER A 442 19.16 6.41 -4.28
CA SER A 442 18.54 5.24 -4.90
C SER A 442 17.71 5.59 -6.14
N ILE A 443 16.95 6.70 -6.10
CA ILE A 443 16.20 7.19 -7.26
C ILE A 443 17.15 7.59 -8.39
N ASN A 444 18.23 8.32 -8.09
CA ASN A 444 19.18 8.72 -9.13
C ASN A 444 19.86 7.51 -9.76
N LYS A 445 20.26 6.49 -8.98
CA LYS A 445 20.80 5.23 -9.51
C LYS A 445 19.77 4.45 -10.35
N LEU A 446 18.50 4.46 -9.96
CA LEU A 446 17.41 3.89 -10.76
C LEU A 446 17.28 4.62 -12.10
N VAL A 447 17.32 5.95 -12.09
CA VAL A 447 17.27 6.79 -13.32
C VAL A 447 18.48 6.51 -14.21
N GLU A 448 19.68 6.39 -13.65
CA GLU A 448 20.90 6.03 -14.37
C GLU A 448 20.79 4.65 -15.02
N LEU A 449 20.29 3.64 -14.29
CA LEU A 449 20.03 2.32 -14.83
C LEU A 449 19.08 2.39 -16.02
N ILE A 450 17.95 3.08 -15.88
CA ILE A 450 16.95 3.23 -16.96
C ILE A 450 17.55 3.98 -18.16
N LYS A 451 18.46 4.94 -17.95
CA LYS A 451 19.15 5.66 -19.02
C LYS A 451 20.26 4.84 -19.69
N SER A 452 20.73 3.78 -19.05
CA SER A 452 21.76 2.87 -19.59
C SER A 452 21.20 1.78 -20.51
N PHE A 453 19.89 1.53 -20.44
CA PHE A 453 19.15 0.76 -21.45
C PHE A 453 19.16 1.49 -22.79
#